data_AF-A0A8X7S499-F1
#
_entry.id   AF-A0A8X7S499-F1
#
_cell.length_a   1.000
_cell.length_b   1.000
_cell.length_c   1.000
_cell.angle_alpha   90.00
_cell.angle_beta   90.00
_cell.angle_gamma   90.00
#
_symmetry.space_group_name_H-M   'P 1'
#
loop_
_entity.id
_entity.type
_entity.pdbx_description
1 polymer ?
#
loop_
_entity_poly.entity_id
_entity_poly.type
_entity_poly.pdbx_seq_one_letter_code
_entity_poly.pdbx_strand_id
1 'polypeptide(L)'
;MGKQEEARMGRVSDEVSMLSNKVVALERSFQGGIRAEDKEFVVLIELLMMEMLKLDGIEAEGELKVQRKREVCRVQSFVEYLDVLRVRNRDMNRSSNSQDMRLPGSGKSFNNKWRHGYFVFLLEIA
;
A
#
# COMPACT_ATOMS: atom_id res chain seq x y z
N MET A 1 -15.20 26.02 7.94
CA MET A 1 -15.06 24.54 7.97
C MET A 1 -13.64 24.07 7.72
N GLY A 2 -12.85 24.78 6.88
CA GLY A 2 -11.46 24.40 6.54
C GLY A 2 -10.52 24.04 7.69
N LYS A 3 -10.59 24.68 8.88
CA LYS A 3 -9.71 24.35 10.01
C LYS A 3 -9.84 22.90 10.53
N GLN A 4 -11.03 22.30 10.41
CA GLN A 4 -11.25 20.92 10.88
C GLN A 4 -10.77 19.88 9.85
N GLU A 5 -10.97 20.15 8.55
CA GLU A 5 -10.51 19.31 7.44
C GLU A 5 -8.98 19.32 7.33
N GLU A 6 -8.36 20.50 7.47
CA GLU A 6 -6.91 20.66 7.51
C GLU A 6 -6.29 19.87 8.68
N ALA A 7 -6.90 19.94 9.88
CA ALA A 7 -6.44 19.16 11.02
C ALA A 7 -6.61 17.65 10.84
N ARG A 8 -7.68 17.20 10.15
CA ARG A 8 -7.87 15.78 9.79
C ARG A 8 -6.83 15.33 8.78
N MET A 9 -6.57 16.14 7.76
CA MET A 9 -5.57 15.86 6.73
C MET A 9 -4.16 15.80 7.30
N GLY A 10 -3.83 16.71 8.23
CA GLY A 10 -2.56 16.67 8.97
C GLY A 10 -2.37 15.37 9.75
N ARG A 11 -3.39 14.92 10.49
CA ARG A 11 -3.31 13.65 11.23
C ARG A 11 -3.09 12.44 10.31
N VAL A 12 -3.81 12.38 9.19
CA VAL A 12 -3.64 11.28 8.23
C VAL A 12 -2.26 11.37 7.57
N SER A 13 -1.77 12.56 7.25
CA SER A 13 -0.40 12.76 6.75
C SER A 13 0.66 12.26 7.74
N ASP A 14 0.47 12.47 9.05
CA ASP A 14 1.37 11.96 10.08
C ASP A 14 1.34 10.42 10.14
N GLU A 15 0.15 9.82 10.06
CA GLU A 15 -0.03 8.36 10.00
C GLU A 15 0.64 7.77 8.74
N VAL A 16 0.43 8.37 7.56
CA VAL A 16 1.09 7.99 6.29
C VAL A 16 2.61 8.12 6.40
N SER A 17 3.11 9.17 7.06
CA SER A 17 4.54 9.37 7.29
C SER A 17 5.14 8.26 8.18
N MET A 18 4.43 7.87 9.24
CA MET A 18 4.83 6.76 10.10
C MET A 18 4.84 5.42 9.35
N LEU A 19 3.83 5.16 8.51
CA LEU A 19 3.77 3.95 7.69
C LEU A 19 4.90 3.94 6.64
N SER A 20 5.19 5.08 6.02
CA SER A 20 6.31 5.26 5.09
C SER A 20 7.65 4.87 5.74
N ASN A 21 7.87 5.24 7.01
CA ASN A 21 9.08 4.85 7.73
C ASN A 21 9.18 3.33 7.93
N LYS A 22 8.05 2.65 8.17
CA LYS A 22 8.00 1.18 8.26
C LYS A 22 8.29 0.52 6.91
N VAL A 23 7.78 1.07 5.81
CA VAL A 23 8.10 0.59 4.44
C VAL A 23 9.59 0.67 4.17
N VAL A 24 10.23 1.80 4.51
CA VAL A 24 11.68 1.99 4.34
C VAL A 24 12.49 1.03 5.23
N ALA A 25 12.05 0.82 6.48
CA ALA A 25 12.70 -0.15 7.37
C ALA A 25 12.61 -1.58 6.80
N LEU A 26 11.44 -1.96 6.31
CA LEU A 26 11.21 -3.26 5.69
C LEU A 26 12.05 -3.45 4.41
N GLU A 27 12.14 -2.43 3.58
CA GLU A 27 13.01 -2.43 2.41
C GLU A 27 14.48 -2.63 2.78
N ARG A 28 14.98 -1.93 3.81
CA ARG A 28 16.37 -2.10 4.29
C ARG A 28 16.62 -3.52 4.79
N SER A 29 15.68 -4.09 5.54
CA SER A 29 15.76 -5.49 5.98
C SER A 29 15.81 -6.44 4.79
N PHE A 30 14.95 -6.21 3.79
CA PHE A 30 14.91 -6.99 2.56
C PHE A 30 16.23 -6.90 1.77
N GLN A 31 16.79 -5.69 1.62
CA GLN A 31 18.11 -5.47 0.99
C GLN A 31 19.26 -6.13 1.78
N GLY A 32 19.14 -6.18 3.11
CA GLY A 32 20.04 -6.91 3.99
C GLY A 32 19.89 -8.44 3.94
N GLY A 33 18.99 -8.96 3.10
CA GLY A 33 18.72 -10.40 2.98
C GLY A 33 17.89 -10.97 4.13
N ILE A 34 17.37 -10.13 5.01
CA ILE A 34 16.47 -10.54 6.08
C ILE A 34 15.10 -10.78 5.45
N ARG A 35 14.63 -12.03 5.52
CA ARG A 35 13.30 -12.42 5.06
C ARG A 35 12.26 -11.91 6.03
N ALA A 36 11.35 -11.09 5.52
CA ALA A 36 10.17 -10.65 6.24
C ALA A 36 9.03 -11.68 6.09
N GLU A 37 8.12 -11.73 7.05
CA GLU A 37 6.95 -12.58 6.94
C GLU A 37 5.93 -11.97 5.97
N ASP A 38 5.28 -12.82 5.18
CA ASP A 38 4.22 -12.41 4.23
C ASP A 38 3.11 -11.57 4.88
N LYS A 39 2.84 -11.83 6.17
CA LYS A 39 1.85 -11.10 6.97
C LYS A 39 2.24 -9.63 7.21
N GLU A 40 3.53 -9.33 7.29
CA GLU A 40 4.01 -7.96 7.54
C GLU A 40 3.71 -7.05 6.35
N PHE A 41 3.89 -7.56 5.13
CA PHE A 41 3.50 -6.86 3.90
C PHE A 41 1.99 -6.64 3.83
N VAL A 42 1.19 -7.66 4.16
CA VAL A 42 -0.29 -7.57 4.14
C VAL A 42 -0.77 -6.51 5.13
N VAL A 43 -0.29 -6.54 6.38
CA VAL A 43 -0.69 -5.57 7.41
C VAL A 43 -0.31 -4.14 7.00
N LEU A 44 0.88 -3.93 6.43
CA LEU A 44 1.28 -2.58 5.98
C LEU A 44 0.42 -2.09 4.81
N ILE A 45 0.09 -2.95 3.85
CA ILE A 45 -0.81 -2.61 2.74
C ILE A 45 -2.20 -2.25 3.28
N GLU A 46 -2.75 -3.04 4.20
CA GLU A 46 -4.06 -2.79 4.80
C GLU A 46 -4.09 -1.45 5.55
N LEU A 47 -3.07 -1.16 6.37
CA LEU A 47 -2.97 0.11 7.09
C LEU A 47 -2.88 1.30 6.12
N LEU A 48 -2.08 1.20 5.06
CA LEU A 48 -1.99 2.23 4.02
C LEU A 48 -3.33 2.45 3.32
N MET A 49 -4.06 1.38 3.00
CA MET A 49 -5.39 1.48 2.40
C MET A 49 -6.40 2.13 3.35
N MET A 50 -6.32 1.88 4.66
CA MET A 50 -7.18 2.56 5.63
C MET A 50 -6.91 4.07 5.68
N GLU A 51 -5.66 4.50 5.61
CA GLU A 51 -5.32 5.93 5.54
C GLU A 51 -5.85 6.58 4.26
N MET A 52 -5.76 5.90 3.11
CA MET A 52 -6.34 6.38 1.85
C MET A 52 -7.85 6.60 1.97
N LEU A 53 -8.58 5.65 2.57
CA LEU A 53 -10.03 5.78 2.79
C LEU A 53 -10.36 6.96 3.73
N LYS A 54 -9.52 7.23 4.74
CA LYS A 54 -9.67 8.41 5.61
C LYS A 54 -9.45 9.71 4.83
N LEU A 55 -8.50 9.76 3.90
CA LEU A 55 -8.27 10.91 3.02
C LEU A 55 -9.48 11.17 2.11
N ASP A 56 -10.05 10.11 1.52
CA ASP A 56 -11.22 10.21 0.64
C ASP A 56 -12.47 10.71 1.39
N GLY A 57 -12.57 10.38 2.67
CA GLY A 57 -13.63 10.87 3.56
C GLY A 57 -13.46 12.31 4.08
N ILE A 58 -12.44 13.05 3.60
CA ILE A 58 -12.25 14.48 3.88
C ILE A 58 -12.79 15.27 2.69
N GLU A 59 -13.86 16.03 2.94
CA GLU A 59 -14.36 17.04 2.01
C GLU A 59 -13.30 18.15 1.93
N ALA A 60 -12.73 18.35 0.75
CA ALA A 60 -11.57 19.20 0.54
C ALA A 60 -11.74 20.02 -0.74
N GLU A 61 -11.57 21.33 -0.63
CA GLU A 61 -11.65 22.29 -1.74
C GLU A 61 -10.33 23.08 -1.88
N GLY A 62 -10.09 23.64 -3.07
CA GLY A 62 -8.90 24.45 -3.34
C GLY A 62 -7.59 23.72 -3.06
N GLU A 63 -6.71 24.30 -2.23
CA GLU A 63 -5.40 23.74 -1.89
C GLU A 63 -5.50 22.41 -1.14
N LEU A 64 -6.52 22.24 -0.28
CA LEU A 64 -6.72 20.98 0.44
C LEU A 64 -7.02 19.83 -0.52
N LYS A 65 -7.73 20.08 -1.64
CA LYS A 65 -7.96 19.06 -2.68
C LYS A 65 -6.64 18.60 -3.31
N VAL A 66 -5.74 19.55 -3.57
CA VAL A 66 -4.40 19.27 -4.14
C VAL A 66 -3.55 18.48 -3.14
N GLN A 67 -3.58 18.84 -1.87
CA GLN A 67 -2.88 18.12 -0.80
C GLN A 67 -3.43 16.68 -0.63
N ARG A 68 -4.75 16.51 -0.59
CA ARG A 68 -5.40 15.19 -0.56
C ARG A 68 -4.93 14.32 -1.73
N LYS A 69 -4.91 14.86 -2.95
CA LYS A 69 -4.44 14.13 -4.14
C LYS A 69 -2.98 13.71 -4.04
N ARG A 70 -2.11 14.58 -3.53
CA ARG A 70 -0.68 14.24 -3.30
C ARG A 70 -0.53 13.09 -2.31
N GLU A 71 -1.24 13.14 -1.19
CA GLU A 71 -1.19 12.06 -0.19
C GLU A 71 -1.75 10.74 -0.72
N VAL A 72 -2.87 10.77 -1.46
CA VAL A 72 -3.43 9.56 -2.11
C VAL A 72 -2.42 8.95 -3.09
N CYS A 73 -1.81 9.75 -3.97
CA CYS A 73 -0.77 9.26 -4.88
C CYS A 73 0.42 8.65 -4.12
N ARG A 74 0.85 9.27 -3.01
CA ARG A 74 1.96 8.78 -2.19
C ARG A 74 1.63 7.42 -1.57
N VAL A 75 0.43 7.26 -1.02
CA VAL A 75 -0.06 5.99 -0.44
C VAL A 75 -0.14 4.90 -1.51
N GLN A 76 -0.65 5.21 -2.70
CA GLN A 76 -0.73 4.26 -3.82
C GLN A 76 0.65 3.75 -4.22
N SER A 77 1.64 4.65 -4.38
CA SER A 77 3.02 4.26 -4.69
C SER A 77 3.61 3.29 -3.64
N PHE A 78 3.31 3.49 -2.35
CA PHE A 78 3.78 2.57 -1.30
C PHE A 78 3.09 1.21 -1.36
N VAL A 79 1.78 1.16 -1.63
CA VAL A 79 1.05 -0.10 -1.79
C VAL A 79 1.60 -0.91 -2.96
N GLU A 80 1.82 -0.28 -4.11
CA GLU A 80 2.43 -0.93 -5.29
C GLU A 80 3.84 -1.45 -4.98
N TYR A 81 4.65 -0.64 -4.31
CA TYR A 81 6.00 -1.02 -3.92
C TYR A 81 6.03 -2.22 -2.97
N LEU A 82 5.16 -2.23 -1.95
CA LEU A 82 5.03 -3.34 -1.01
C LEU A 82 4.57 -4.64 -1.69
N ASP A 83 3.66 -4.56 -2.66
CA ASP A 83 3.22 -5.72 -3.45
C ASP A 83 4.39 -6.32 -4.25
N VAL A 84 5.21 -5.48 -4.89
CA VAL A 84 6.41 -5.93 -5.61
C VAL A 84 7.41 -6.58 -4.65
N LEU A 85 7.69 -5.95 -3.50
CA LEU A 85 8.59 -6.52 -2.51
C LEU A 85 8.08 -7.86 -1.96
N ARG A 86 6.78 -7.98 -1.71
CA ARG A 86 6.15 -9.22 -1.23
C ARG A 86 6.34 -10.38 -2.22
N VAL A 87 6.14 -10.13 -3.52
CA VAL A 87 6.38 -11.15 -4.57
C VAL A 87 7.85 -11.56 -4.59
N ARG A 88 8.77 -10.59 -4.58
CA ARG A 88 10.21 -10.87 -4.58
C ARG A 88 10.67 -11.64 -3.34
N ASN A 89 10.07 -11.37 -2.19
CA ASN A 89 10.33 -12.09 -0.94
C ASN A 89 9.92 -13.57 -1.03
N ARG A 90 8.79 -13.87 -1.69
CA ARG A 90 8.35 -15.25 -1.96
C ARG A 90 9.28 -15.98 -2.92
N ASP A 91 9.75 -15.30 -3.97
CA ASP A 91 10.68 -15.88 -4.94
C ASP A 91 12.04 -16.19 -4.30
N MET A 92 12.52 -15.31 -3.42
CA MET A 92 13.71 -15.56 -2.59
C MET A 92 13.53 -16.81 -1.71
N ASN A 93 12.32 -17.09 -1.21
CA ASN A 93 12.03 -18.28 -0.42
C ASN A 93 11.98 -19.56 -1.28
N ARG A 94 11.61 -19.46 -2.56
CA ARG A 94 11.57 -20.60 -3.50
C ARG A 94 12.94 -21.05 -3.98
N SER A 95 13.91 -20.15 -4.06
CA SER A 95 15.27 -20.44 -4.55
C SER A 95 16.07 -21.42 -3.68
N SER A 96 15.58 -21.83 -2.49
CA SER A 96 16.26 -22.79 -1.61
C SER A 96 15.86 -24.25 -1.83
N ASN A 97 14.81 -24.55 -2.61
CA ASN A 97 14.45 -25.93 -2.96
C ASN A 97 14.59 -26.14 -4.47
N SER A 98 15.79 -26.53 -4.90
CA SER A 98 15.95 -27.21 -6.19
C SER A 98 15.52 -28.66 -6.01
N GLN A 99 14.24 -28.97 -6.27
CA GLN A 99 13.83 -30.24 -6.86
C GLN A 99 12.35 -30.19 -7.26
N ASP A 100 12.18 -30.21 -8.58
CA ASP A 100 11.15 -30.94 -9.33
C ASP A 100 9.68 -30.47 -9.35
N MET A 101 9.32 -30.07 -10.59
CA MET A 101 8.11 -30.41 -11.35
C MET A 101 6.95 -29.40 -11.45
N ARG A 102 6.71 -29.04 -12.73
CA ARG A 102 5.46 -28.69 -13.43
C ARG A 102 4.36 -27.97 -12.63
N LEU A 103 3.99 -26.80 -13.15
CA LEU A 103 2.64 -26.25 -13.00
C LEU A 103 1.59 -27.32 -13.34
N PRO A 104 0.58 -27.50 -12.47
CA PRO A 104 -0.73 -27.00 -12.86
C PRO A 104 -1.51 -26.36 -11.70
N GLY A 105 -2.29 -25.34 -12.04
CA GLY A 105 -3.54 -25.06 -11.35
C GLY A 105 -3.49 -24.19 -10.09
N SER A 106 -3.88 -22.93 -10.27
CA SER A 106 -4.73 -22.17 -9.35
C SER A 106 -4.32 -22.09 -7.86
N GLY A 107 -3.27 -21.31 -7.58
CA GLY A 107 -3.18 -20.60 -6.31
C GLY A 107 -4.00 -19.31 -6.43
N LYS A 108 -5.22 -19.31 -5.89
CA LYS A 108 -6.20 -18.21 -5.99
C LYS A 108 -5.52 -16.86 -5.69
N SER A 109 -5.42 -16.02 -6.72
CA SER A 109 -5.07 -14.61 -6.63
C SER A 109 -5.92 -14.01 -5.51
N PHE A 110 -5.28 -13.42 -4.50
CA PHE A 110 -5.99 -12.76 -3.40
C PHE A 110 -6.83 -11.63 -3.99
N ASN A 111 -8.11 -11.94 -4.15
CA ASN A 111 -9.26 -11.07 -4.36
C ASN A 111 -8.99 -9.75 -5.11
N ASN A 112 -8.91 -9.85 -6.44
CA ASN A 112 -8.85 -8.71 -7.36
C ASN A 112 -10.19 -7.95 -7.45
N LYS A 113 -11.22 -8.34 -6.69
CA LYS A 113 -12.56 -7.72 -6.73
C LYS A 113 -12.54 -6.26 -6.26
N TRP A 114 -11.58 -5.91 -5.40
CA TRP A 114 -11.39 -4.53 -4.93
C TRP A 114 -10.43 -3.72 -5.82
N ARG A 115 -9.57 -4.37 -6.62
CA ARG A 115 -8.49 -3.71 -7.39
C ARG A 115 -8.91 -3.11 -8.74
N HIS A 116 -10.00 -3.54 -9.34
CA HIS A 116 -10.45 -2.99 -10.64
C HIS A 116 -11.66 -2.06 -10.51
N GLY A 117 -12.58 -2.34 -9.58
CA GLY A 117 -13.77 -1.51 -9.37
C GLY A 117 -13.47 -0.18 -8.68
N TYR A 118 -12.64 -0.18 -7.64
CA TYR A 118 -12.36 1.04 -6.87
C TYR A 118 -11.27 1.90 -7.51
N PHE A 119 -10.28 1.31 -8.20
CA PHE A 119 -9.17 2.06 -8.78
C PHE A 119 -9.58 2.88 -10.01
N VAL A 120 -10.55 2.40 -10.80
CA VAL A 120 -11.13 3.16 -11.92
C VAL A 120 -12.12 4.20 -11.40
N PHE A 121 -12.97 3.84 -10.42
CA PHE A 121 -13.99 4.74 -9.88
C PHE A 121 -13.39 5.89 -9.02
N LEU A 122 -12.23 5.69 -8.38
CA LEU A 122 -11.54 6.73 -7.63
C LEU A 122 -10.71 7.67 -8.51
N LEU A 123 -10.27 7.24 -9.70
CA LEU A 123 -9.63 8.12 -10.68
C LEU A 123 -10.66 9.01 -11.40
N GLU A 124 -11.91 8.56 -11.47
CA GLU A 124 -12.99 9.24 -12.19
C GLU A 124 -13.77 10.26 -11.33
N ILE A 125 -13.53 10.28 -10.00
CA ILE A 125 -14.18 11.20 -9.05
C ILE A 125 -13.21 12.27 -8.48
N ALA A 126 -11.90 12.22 -8.79
CA ALA A 126 -10.88 13.14 -8.26
C ALA A 126 -10.53 14.33 -9.18
#